data_AF-A0A497E8M1-F1
#
_entry.id   AF-A0A497E8M1-F1
#
_cell.length_a   1.000
_cell.length_b   1.000
_cell.length_c   1.000
_cell.angle_alpha   90.00
_cell.angle_beta   90.00
_cell.angle_gamma   90.00
#
_symmetry.space_group_name_H-M   'P 1'
#
loop_
_entity.id
_entity.type
_entity.pdbx_description
1 polymer ?
#
loop_
_entity_poly.entity_id
_entity_poly.type
_entity_poly.pdbx_seq_one_letter_code
_entity_poly.pdbx_strand_id
1 'polypeptide(L)'
;MRSNRLVGGAFLLMLGLIGCAQQGSRVADQTTRRRVVLISIDTCRADRLSSYGFPQDTTPNLDALSKDGVRFSAASTAAPITRPAR
;
A
#
# COMPACT_ATOMS: atom_id res chain seq x y z
N MET A 1 -58.68 33.57 13.47
CA MET A 1 -57.72 33.34 12.36
C MET A 1 -56.31 33.82 12.73
N ARG A 2 -55.67 33.23 13.76
CA ARG A 2 -54.31 33.57 14.22
C ARG A 2 -53.70 32.35 14.93
N SER A 3 -53.08 31.43 14.20
CA SER A 3 -52.25 30.39 14.83
C SER A 3 -51.25 29.68 13.90
N ASN A 4 -51.39 29.72 12.57
CA ASN A 4 -50.53 28.93 11.67
C ASN A 4 -49.10 29.47 11.42
N ARG A 5 -48.71 30.61 12.00
CA ARG A 5 -47.36 31.17 11.79
C ARG A 5 -46.27 30.54 12.66
N LEU A 6 -46.62 29.97 13.82
CA LEU A 6 -45.64 29.32 14.71
C LEU A 6 -45.20 27.94 14.22
N VAL A 7 -46.09 27.19 13.57
CA VAL A 7 -45.80 25.83 13.09
C VAL A 7 -44.79 25.86 11.92
N GLY A 8 -44.90 26.84 11.03
CA GLY A 8 -43.98 26.99 9.89
C GLY A 8 -42.55 27.34 10.28
N GLY A 9 -42.36 28.16 11.32
CA GLY A 9 -41.03 28.54 11.81
C GLY A 9 -40.29 27.40 12.50
N ALA A 10 -41.01 26.58 13.28
CA ALA A 10 -40.45 25.40 13.95
C ALA A 10 -40.02 24.30 12.95
N PHE A 11 -40.77 24.13 11.85
CA PHE A 11 -40.46 23.13 10.83
C PHE A 11 -39.19 23.46 10.03
N LEU A 12 -38.98 24.75 9.72
CA LEU A 12 -37.77 25.26 9.05
C LEU A 12 -36.52 25.17 9.94
N LEU A 13 -36.64 25.37 11.25
CA LEU A 13 -35.55 25.20 12.21
C LEU A 13 -35.13 23.73 12.41
N MET A 14 -36.10 22.80 12.40
CA MET A 14 -35.84 21.35 12.47
C MET A 14 -35.09 20.84 11.22
N LEU A 15 -35.45 21.31 10.03
CA LEU A 15 -34.76 20.95 8.78
C LEU A 15 -33.31 21.49 8.72
N GLY A 16 -33.06 22.69 9.27
CA GLY A 16 -31.73 23.28 9.31
C GLY A 16 -30.73 22.54 10.21
N LEU A 17 -31.19 21.98 11.34
CA LEU A 17 -30.33 21.25 12.28
C LEU A 17 -29.96 19.85 11.79
N ILE A 18 -30.84 19.20 11.02
CA ILE A 18 -30.57 17.86 10.44
C ILE A 18 -29.52 17.97 9.32
N GLY A 19 -29.48 19.08 8.59
CA GLY A 19 -28.52 19.30 7.50
C GLY A 19 -27.07 19.48 7.96
N CYS A 20 -26.83 20.09 9.13
CA CYS A 20 -25.47 20.29 9.67
C CYS A 20 -24.84 19.01 10.26
N ALA A 21 -25.64 18.00 10.61
CA ALA A 21 -25.14 16.72 11.14
C ALA A 21 -24.71 15.72 10.04
N GLN A 22 -25.03 15.99 8.77
CA GLN A 22 -24.69 15.11 7.64
C GLN A 22 -23.39 15.47 6.93
N GLN A 23 -22.56 16.35 7.50
CA GLN A 23 -21.13 16.43 7.17
C GLN A 23 -20.40 15.24 7.81
N GLY A 24 -20.84 14.04 7.44
CA GLY A 24 -20.01 12.86 7.54
C GLY A 24 -18.77 13.15 6.73
N SER A 25 -17.67 13.40 7.44
CA SER A 25 -16.33 13.48 6.90
C SER A 25 -16.22 12.40 5.84
N ARG A 26 -16.15 12.80 4.58
CA ARG A 26 -15.59 11.95 3.55
C ARG A 26 -14.14 11.77 3.99
N VAL A 27 -13.90 10.79 4.85
CA VAL A 27 -12.60 10.14 4.95
C VAL A 27 -12.40 9.65 3.55
N ALA A 28 -11.68 10.46 2.76
CA ALA A 28 -11.24 10.05 1.45
C ALA A 28 -10.65 8.66 1.68
N ASP A 29 -11.23 7.66 1.04
CA ASP A 29 -10.68 6.31 0.96
C ASP A 29 -9.37 6.45 0.20
N GLN A 30 -8.35 6.95 0.89
CA GLN A 30 -6.97 6.94 0.50
C GLN A 30 -6.58 5.48 0.67
N THR A 31 -7.07 4.62 -0.23
CA THR A 31 -6.40 3.37 -0.51
C THR A 31 -4.97 3.79 -0.84
N THR A 32 -4.07 3.64 0.13
CA THR A 32 -2.67 3.99 -0.05
C THR A 32 -2.16 3.02 -1.10
N ARG A 33 -2.18 3.48 -2.36
CA ARG A 33 -1.78 2.66 -3.49
C ARG A 33 -0.34 2.22 -3.24
N ARG A 34 -0.17 0.94 -2.94
CA ARG A 34 1.15 0.36 -2.72
C ARG A 34 1.93 0.50 -4.02
N ARG A 35 3.07 1.18 -3.96
CA ARG A 35 4.01 1.26 -5.07
C ARG A 35 4.92 0.04 -4.98
N VAL A 36 4.99 -0.72 -6.07
CA VAL A 36 5.80 -1.93 -6.15
C VAL A 36 6.89 -1.70 -7.18
N VAL A 37 8.14 -1.97 -6.80
CA VAL A 37 9.30 -1.98 -7.71
C VAL A 37 9.78 -3.43 -7.79
N LEU A 38 9.72 -4.01 -8.98
CA LEU A 38 10.23 -5.35 -9.25
C LEU A 38 11.59 -5.23 -9.92
N ILE A 39 12.64 -5.69 -9.23
CA ILE A 39 14.00 -5.75 -9.76
C ILE A 39 14.29 -7.22 -10.11
N SER A 40 14.68 -7.47 -11.36
CA SER A 40 15.13 -8.78 -11.83
C SER A 40 16.54 -8.64 -12.41
N ILE A 41 17.40 -9.60 -12.09
CA ILE A 41 18.80 -9.63 -12.53
C ILE A 41 19.00 -10.93 -13.30
N ASP A 42 19.36 -10.81 -14.59
CA ASP A 42 19.57 -11.98 -15.43
C ASP A 42 20.80 -12.77 -14.95
N THR A 43 20.68 -14.10 -14.94
CA THR A 43 21.75 -15.03 -14.52
C THR A 43 22.32 -14.81 -13.11
N CYS A 44 21.55 -14.21 -12.19
CA CYS A 44 21.97 -13.99 -10.81
C CYS A 44 22.06 -15.31 -10.01
N ARG A 45 23.21 -15.55 -9.37
CA ARG A 45 23.42 -16.73 -8.51
C ARG A 45 23.45 -16.32 -7.04
N ALA A 46 22.71 -17.06 -6.22
CA ALA A 46 22.65 -16.82 -4.77
C ALA A 46 24.04 -16.95 -4.10
N ASP A 47 24.88 -17.89 -4.53
CA ASP A 47 26.21 -18.14 -3.96
C ASP A 47 27.24 -17.03 -4.26
N ARG A 48 26.85 -15.97 -4.97
CA ARG A 48 27.68 -14.77 -5.24
C ARG A 48 27.20 -13.52 -4.51
N LEU A 49 26.18 -13.65 -3.66
CA LEU A 49 25.65 -12.57 -2.84
C LEU A 49 26.19 -12.68 -1.41
N SER A 50 26.69 -11.57 -0.85
CA SER A 50 27.24 -11.52 0.51
C SER A 50 26.19 -11.87 1.58
N SER A 51 24.94 -11.42 1.42
CA SER A 51 23.79 -11.83 2.25
C SER A 51 23.44 -13.32 2.21
N TYR A 52 23.98 -14.09 1.26
CA TYR A 52 23.88 -15.55 1.20
C TYR A 52 25.16 -16.27 1.64
N GLY A 53 26.14 -15.53 2.17
CA GLY A 53 27.40 -16.08 2.70
C GLY A 53 28.58 -16.04 1.75
N PHE A 54 28.50 -15.29 0.64
CA PHE A 54 29.68 -15.07 -0.21
C PHE A 54 30.76 -14.30 0.60
N PRO A 55 32.04 -14.73 0.60
CA PRO A 55 33.05 -14.16 1.50
C PRO A 55 33.41 -12.69 1.25
N GLN A 56 33.15 -12.19 0.04
CA GLN A 56 33.45 -10.82 -0.34
C GLN A 56 32.17 -9.98 -0.27
N ASP A 57 32.28 -8.75 0.21
CA ASP A 57 31.18 -7.77 0.23
C ASP A 57 30.95 -7.21 -1.20
N THR A 58 30.32 -8.02 -2.04
CA THR A 58 30.04 -7.68 -3.45
C THR A 58 28.69 -7.01 -3.63
N THR A 59 27.78 -7.12 -2.65
CA THR A 59 26.38 -6.68 -2.80
C THR A 59 25.84 -5.88 -1.61
N PRO A 60 26.52 -4.81 -1.17
CA PRO A 60 26.15 -4.07 0.04
C PRO A 60 24.72 -3.49 -0.01
N ASN A 61 24.25 -3.08 -1.18
CA ASN A 61 22.88 -2.56 -1.36
C ASN A 61 21.81 -3.65 -1.25
N LEU A 62 22.07 -4.86 -1.75
CA LEU A 62 21.14 -5.99 -1.59
C LEU A 62 21.17 -6.51 -0.15
N ASP A 63 22.32 -6.43 0.52
CA ASP A 63 22.46 -6.80 1.92
C ASP A 63 21.65 -5.86 2.82
N ALA A 64 21.71 -4.55 2.57
CA ALA A 64 20.85 -3.58 3.24
C ALA A 64 19.36 -3.89 3.04
N LEU A 65 18.95 -4.17 1.79
CA LEU A 65 17.57 -4.56 1.49
C LEU A 65 17.16 -5.84 2.22
N SER A 66 18.07 -6.80 2.37
CA SER A 66 17.80 -8.05 3.09
C SER A 66 17.64 -7.88 4.59
N LYS A 67 18.27 -6.86 5.19
CA LYS A 67 18.16 -6.52 6.62
C LYS A 67 16.83 -5.84 6.95
N ASP A 68 16.36 -4.97 6.04
CA ASP A 68 15.11 -4.23 6.21
C ASP A 68 13.87 -5.00 5.72
N GLY A 69 14.09 -6.19 5.13
CA GLY A 69 13.06 -6.99 4.48
C GLY A 69 13.11 -8.48 4.83
N VAL A 70 12.59 -9.29 3.91
CA VAL A 70 12.59 -10.76 4.04
C VAL A 70 13.42 -11.35 2.92
N ARG A 71 14.41 -12.17 3.29
CA ARG A 71 15.23 -12.94 2.35
C ARG A 71 14.75 -14.39 2.28
N PHE A 72 14.44 -14.86 1.09
CA PHE A 72 14.09 -16.26 0.85
C PHE A 72 15.36 -17.09 0.63
N SER A 73 15.74 -17.94 1.59
CA SER A 73 16.93 -18.79 1.47
C SER A 73 16.78 -19.95 0.48
N ALA A 74 15.54 -20.31 0.12
CA ALA A 74 15.22 -21.43 -0.76
C ALA A 74 14.28 -21.01 -1.90
N ALA A 75 14.73 -20.09 -2.75
CA ALA A 75 14.03 -19.67 -3.96
C ALA A 75 14.64 -20.36 -5.21
N SER A 76 13.79 -20.89 -6.10
CA SER A 76 14.20 -21.59 -7.32
C SER A 76 13.34 -21.21 -8.52
N THR A 77 13.89 -21.27 -9.73
CA THR A 77 13.14 -21.13 -10.98
C THR A 77 12.63 -22.48 -11.46
N ALA A 78 11.41 -22.51 -12.03
CA ALA A 78 10.86 -23.71 -12.66
C ALA A 78 11.62 -24.09 -13.95
N ALA A 79 12.26 -23.13 -14.61
CA ALA A 79 13.05 -23.34 -15.82
C ALA A 79 14.35 -22.52 -15.76
N PRO A 80 15.53 -23.14 -15.62
CA PRO A 80 16.81 -22.44 -15.51
C PRO A 80 17.37 -22.00 -16.87
N ILE A 81 16.53 -21.40 -17.71
CA ILE A 81 16.89 -20.83 -19.02
C ILE A 81 16.15 -19.50 -19.20
N THR A 82 16.87 -18.48 -19.68
CA THR A 82 16.45 -17.06 -19.64
C THR A 82 15.06 -16.81 -20.22
N ARG A 83 14.67 -17.51 -21.29
CA ARG A 83 13.42 -17.21 -22.02
C ARG A 83 12.15 -17.69 -21.29
N PRO A 84 12.02 -18.96 -20.87
CA PRO A 84 10.85 -19.41 -20.09
C PRO A 84 10.87 -18.99 -18.62
N ALA A 85 11.99 -18.47 -18.10
CA ALA A 85 12.09 -18.00 -16.71
C ALA A 85 11.49 -16.60 -16.47
N ARG A 86 11.31 -15.81 -17.53
CA ARG A 86 10.81 -14.43 -17.46
C ARG A 86 9.29 -14.36 -17.59
#